data_AF-A0A7Y7NRF4-F1
#
_entry.id   AF-A0A7Y7NRF4-F1
#
_cell.length_a   1.000
_cell.length_b   1.000
_cell.length_c   1.000
_cell.angle_alpha   90.00
_cell.angle_beta   90.00
_cell.angle_gamma   90.00
#
_symmetry.space_group_name_H-M   'P 1'
#
loop_
_entity.id
_entity.type
_entity.pdbx_description
1 polymer ?
#
loop_
_entity_poly.entity_id
_entity_poly.type
_entity_poly.pdbx_seq_one_letter_code
_entity_poly.pdbx_strand_id
1 'polypeptide(L)'
;MKVEIRPAFDHAVMSAELPVRKAAAKMLLLLQSLELPQLWSHPGFNFEKLHGMIEPITGNQLYSLRVTGSARAVSCLLTGPTIVLVSLHLQHDRAYRGK
;
A
#
# COMPACT_ATOMS: atom_id res chain seq x y z
N MET A 1 11.67 -0.17 8.28
CA MET A 1 11.19 1.24 8.23
C MET A 1 10.01 1.44 9.18
N LYS A 2 9.71 2.68 9.59
CA LYS A 2 8.50 2.97 10.39
C LYS A 2 7.28 2.89 9.49
N VAL A 3 6.23 2.22 9.94
CA VAL A 3 4.94 2.12 9.22
C VAL A 3 3.87 2.81 10.04
N GLU A 4 3.20 3.78 9.44
CA GLU A 4 2.00 4.41 10.01
C GLU A 4 0.77 3.99 9.21
N ILE A 5 -0.35 3.76 9.89
CA ILE A 5 -1.58 3.27 9.28
C ILE A 5 -2.67 4.31 9.49
N ARG A 6 -3.30 4.75 8.39
CA ARG A 6 -4.49 5.60 8.45
C ARG A 6 -5.75 4.75 8.70
N PRO A 7 -6.77 5.30 9.39
CA PRO A 7 -8.01 4.58 9.67
C PRO A 7 -8.67 3.99 8.42
N ALA A 8 -8.64 4.70 7.29
CA ALA A 8 -9.22 4.22 6.04
C ALA A 8 -8.55 2.94 5.51
N PHE A 9 -7.22 2.81 5.64
CA PHE A 9 -6.51 1.59 5.31
C PHE A 9 -6.87 0.45 6.27
N ASP A 10 -6.82 0.72 7.59
CA ASP A 10 -7.13 -0.28 8.62
C ASP A 10 -8.53 -0.86 8.46
N HIS A 11 -9.54 0.01 8.34
CA HIS A 11 -10.93 -0.41 8.14
C HIS A 11 -11.09 -1.25 6.87
N ALA A 12 -10.48 -0.83 5.76
CA ALA A 12 -10.56 -1.55 4.50
C ALA A 12 -9.88 -2.93 4.58
N VAL A 13 -8.77 -3.07 5.30
CA VAL A 13 -8.15 -4.37 5.58
C VAL A 13 -9.07 -5.24 6.44
N MET A 14 -9.61 -4.71 7.53
CA MET A 14 -10.44 -5.47 8.46
C MET A 14 -11.76 -5.94 7.81
N SER A 15 -12.29 -5.17 6.85
CA SER A 15 -13.45 -5.55 6.05
C SER A 15 -13.13 -6.49 4.86
N ALA A 16 -11.86 -6.79 4.59
CA ALA A 16 -11.47 -7.61 3.45
C ALA A 16 -11.53 -9.12 3.74
N GLU A 17 -11.61 -9.89 2.67
CA GLU A 17 -11.51 -11.35 2.70
C GLU A 17 -10.22 -11.83 3.39
N LEU A 18 -10.29 -12.99 4.05
CA LEU A 18 -9.17 -13.55 4.82
C LEU A 18 -7.84 -13.60 4.03
N PRO A 19 -7.79 -13.97 2.74
CA PRO A 19 -6.55 -13.94 1.97
C PRO A 19 -5.91 -12.55 1.88
N VAL A 20 -6.71 -11.50 1.73
CA VAL A 20 -6.22 -10.11 1.66
C VAL A 20 -5.71 -9.66 3.03
N ARG A 21 -6.42 -9.99 4.11
CA ARG A 21 -5.97 -9.71 5.48
C ARG A 21 -4.61 -10.34 5.78
N LYS A 22 -4.43 -11.62 5.43
CA LYS A 22 -3.14 -12.32 5.59
C LYS A 22 -2.04 -11.68 4.76
N ALA A 23 -2.33 -11.28 3.52
CA ALA A 23 -1.38 -10.61 2.65
C ALA A 23 -0.97 -9.23 3.19
N ALA A 24 -1.93 -8.43 3.68
CA ALA A 24 -1.66 -7.14 4.32
C ALA A 24 -0.77 -7.30 5.56
N ALA A 25 -1.06 -8.28 6.42
CA ALA A 25 -0.22 -8.58 7.59
C ALA A 25 1.23 -8.95 7.19
N LYS A 26 1.40 -9.81 6.17
CA LYS A 26 2.73 -10.18 5.65
C LYS A 26 3.47 -8.97 5.07
N MET A 27 2.76 -8.13 4.32
CA MET A 27 3.29 -6.88 3.76
C MET A 27 3.77 -5.93 4.87
N LEU A 28 3.01 -5.76 5.96
CA LEU A 28 3.40 -4.93 7.09
C LEU A 28 4.71 -5.40 7.75
N LEU A 29 4.83 -6.71 8.00
CA LEU A 29 6.05 -7.30 8.56
C LEU A 29 7.26 -7.05 7.65
N LEU A 30 7.07 -7.24 6.35
CA LEU A 30 8.14 -7.04 5.37
C LEU A 30 8.53 -5.56 5.25
N LEU A 31 7.57 -4.63 5.22
CA LEU A 31 7.87 -3.20 5.26
C LEU A 31 8.70 -2.85 6.50
N GLN A 32 8.34 -3.36 7.68
CA GLN A 32 9.12 -3.10 8.90
C GLN A 32 10.58 -3.57 8.79
N SER A 33 10.85 -4.67 8.08
CA SER A 33 12.22 -5.18 7.88
C SER A 33 13.03 -4.49 6.78
N LEU A 34 12.42 -3.64 5.94
CA LEU A 34 13.11 -2.97 4.83
C LEU A 34 13.65 -1.59 5.18
N GLU A 35 14.71 -1.20 4.49
CA GLU A 35 15.15 0.18 4.33
C GLU A 35 14.51 0.83 3.09
N LEU A 36 14.52 2.16 3.03
CA LEU A 36 13.90 2.90 1.94
C LEU A 36 14.44 2.51 0.54
N PRO A 37 15.76 2.39 0.31
CA PRO A 37 16.27 1.94 -1.00
C PRO A 37 15.76 0.56 -1.39
N GLN A 38 15.62 -0.35 -0.42
CA GLN A 38 15.16 -1.71 -0.66
C GLN A 38 13.67 -1.76 -1.02
N LEU A 39 12.84 -0.85 -0.47
CA LEU A 39 11.44 -0.71 -0.86
C LEU A 39 11.30 -0.41 -2.36
N TRP A 40 12.11 0.52 -2.88
CA TRP A 40 12.07 0.92 -4.30
C TRP A 40 12.39 -0.24 -5.25
N SER A 41 13.32 -1.10 -4.86
CA SER A 41 13.75 -2.24 -5.68
C SER A 41 13.00 -3.54 -5.36
N HIS A 42 12.05 -3.55 -4.42
CA HIS A 42 11.42 -4.79 -3.97
C HIS A 42 10.46 -5.35 -5.03
N PRO A 43 10.76 -6.51 -5.64
CA PRO A 43 10.00 -7.00 -6.81
C PRO A 43 8.56 -7.38 -6.47
N GLY A 44 8.30 -7.77 -5.22
CA GLY A 44 6.96 -8.15 -4.77
C GLY A 44 6.03 -6.96 -4.51
N PHE A 45 6.56 -5.77 -4.24
CA PHE A 45 5.74 -4.61 -3.88
C PHE A 45 5.34 -3.77 -5.08
N ASN A 46 6.11 -3.81 -6.17
CA ASN A 46 5.85 -2.99 -7.35
C ASN A 46 5.56 -1.52 -6.95
N PHE A 47 6.47 -0.95 -6.15
CA PHE A 47 6.29 0.35 -5.52
C PHE A 47 6.39 1.46 -6.57
N GLU A 48 5.25 2.08 -6.89
CA GLU A 48 5.09 2.94 -8.07
C GLU A 48 4.56 4.31 -7.68
N LYS A 49 5.08 5.36 -8.31
CA LYS A 49 4.58 6.73 -8.16
C LYS A 49 3.21 6.87 -8.82
N LEU A 50 2.24 7.44 -8.10
CA LEU A 50 0.94 7.80 -8.68
C LEU A 50 1.03 9.21 -9.27
N HIS A 51 1.22 9.29 -10.59
CA HIS A 51 1.38 10.56 -11.30
C HIS A 51 0.17 11.49 -11.11
N GLY A 52 0.44 12.75 -10.80
CA GLY A 52 -0.60 13.77 -10.57
C GLY A 52 -1.40 13.61 -9.27
N MET A 53 -1.04 12.64 -8.41
CA MET A 53 -1.73 12.40 -7.15
C MET A 53 -0.86 12.78 -5.95
N ILE A 54 -1.42 13.60 -5.07
CA ILE A 54 -0.81 14.03 -3.80
C ILE A 54 -1.77 13.71 -2.64
N GLU A 55 -1.20 13.44 -1.47
CA GLU A 55 -1.96 13.26 -0.25
C GLU A 55 -2.46 14.64 0.21
N PRO A 56 -3.79 14.86 0.36
CA PRO A 56 -4.35 16.20 0.50
C PRO A 56 -4.06 16.88 1.83
N ILE A 57 -3.65 16.12 2.86
CA ILE A 57 -3.42 16.65 4.22
C ILE A 57 -1.98 17.16 4.35
N THR A 58 -1.04 16.43 3.76
CA THR A 58 0.41 16.61 3.91
C THR A 58 1.06 17.18 2.66
N GLY A 59 0.39 17.12 1.50
CA GLY A 59 0.95 17.49 0.20
C GLY A 59 1.96 16.47 -0.35
N ASN A 60 2.15 15.34 0.34
CA ASN A 60 3.17 14.36 -0.04
C ASN A 60 2.76 13.59 -1.30
N GLN A 61 3.75 13.22 -2.11
CA GLN A 61 3.56 12.35 -3.27
C GLN A 61 2.92 11.02 -2.85
N LEU A 62 1.86 10.61 -3.56
CA LEU A 62 1.25 9.30 -3.39
C LEU A 62 1.97 8.23 -4.23
N TYR A 63 2.02 7.04 -3.66
CA TYR A 63 2.58 5.84 -4.25
C TYR A 63 1.58 4.70 -4.11
N SER A 64 1.70 3.72 -4.98
CA SER A 64 0.96 2.48 -4.88
C SER A 64 1.89 1.32 -4.62
N LEU A 65 1.49 0.41 -3.72
CA LEU A 65 2.16 -0.84 -3.46
C LEU A 65 1.19 -2.01 -3.57
N ARG A 66 1.70 -3.12 -4.10
CA ARG A 66 0.96 -4.37 -4.26
C ARG A 66 0.80 -5.06 -2.91
N VAL A 67 -0.45 -5.43 -2.59
CA VAL A 67 -0.78 -6.28 -1.43
C VAL A 67 -1.02 -7.72 -1.91
N THR A 68 -1.84 -7.87 -2.95
CA THR A 68 -2.07 -9.12 -3.68
C THR A 68 -2.05 -8.84 -5.18
N GLY A 69 -2.25 -9.85 -6.03
CA GLY A 69 -2.43 -9.62 -7.48
C GLY A 69 -3.57 -8.64 -7.80
N SER A 70 -4.62 -8.60 -6.98
CA SER A 70 -5.84 -7.84 -7.22
C SER A 70 -6.12 -6.71 -6.22
N ALA A 71 -5.23 -6.49 -5.25
CA ALA A 71 -5.37 -5.45 -4.23
C ALA A 71 -4.09 -4.61 -4.10
N ARG A 72 -4.26 -3.30 -4.03
CA ARG A 72 -3.16 -2.33 -3.88
C ARG A 72 -3.43 -1.39 -2.72
N ALA A 73 -2.38 -1.05 -1.97
CA ALA A 73 -2.44 0.03 -1.00
C ALA A 73 -1.95 1.32 -1.66
N VAL A 74 -2.57 2.43 -1.27
CA VAL A 74 -2.06 3.78 -1.52
C VAL A 74 -1.27 4.21 -0.29
N SER A 75 -0.12 4.82 -0.51
CA SER A 75 0.78 5.25 0.55
C SER A 75 1.44 6.59 0.21
N CYS A 76 1.98 7.26 1.22
CA CYS A 76 2.97 8.32 1.03
C CYS A 76 4.19 8.08 1.92
N LEU A 77 5.27 8.80 1.64
CA LEU A 77 6.46 8.86 2.50
C LEU A 77 6.46 10.20 3.23
N LEU A 78 6.74 10.18 4.54
CA LEU A 78 7.04 11.39 5.29
C LEU A 78 8.54 11.72 5.15
N THR A 79 8.99 12.85 5.71
CA THR A 79 10.42 13.13 5.87
C THR A 79 11.10 12.01 6.67
N GLY A 80 11.98 11.25 6.01
CA GLY A 80 12.69 10.11 6.59
C GLY A 80 12.11 8.74 6.16
N PRO A 81 12.51 7.64 6.83
CA PRO A 81 12.11 6.28 6.44
C PRO A 81 10.76 5.89 7.05
N THR A 82 9.75 6.76 6.92
CA THR A 82 8.39 6.49 7.40
C THR A 82 7.44 6.40 6.22
N ILE A 83 6.83 5.22 6.04
CA ILE A 83 5.75 5.01 5.08
C ILE A 83 4.41 5.09 5.80
N VAL A 84 3.48 5.83 5.20
CA VAL A 84 2.10 5.95 5.68
C VAL A 84 1.19 5.20 4.72
N LEU A 85 0.45 4.21 5.22
CA LEU A 85 -0.57 3.50 4.46
C LEU A 85 -1.89 4.24 4.57
N VAL A 86 -2.37 4.79 3.45
CA VAL A 86 -3.50 5.73 3.38
C VAL A 86 -4.82 5.00 3.15
N SER A 87 -4.89 4.16 2.12
CA SER A 87 -6.11 3.42 1.74
C SER A 87 -5.76 2.09 1.08
N LEU A 88 -6.70 1.14 1.12
CA LEU A 88 -6.61 -0.13 0.41
C LEU A 88 -7.68 -0.16 -0.69
N HIS A 89 -7.26 -0.42 -1.92
CA HIS A 89 -8.15 -0.57 -3.06
C HIS A 89 -8.21 -2.06 -3.43
N LEU A 90 -9.37 -2.65 -3.19
CA LEU A 90 -9.70 -4.01 -3.63
C LEU A 90 -10.16 -3.96 -5.08
N GLN A 91 -9.80 -4.97 -5.88
CA GLN A 91 -10.21 -5.13 -7.28
C GLN A 91 -9.51 -4.24 -8.31
N HIS A 92 -8.22 -4.48 -8.53
CA HIS A 92 -7.63 -4.16 -9.85
C HIS A 92 -8.12 -5.12 -10.96
N ASP A 93 -8.65 -6.32 -10.62
CA ASP A 93 -9.02 -7.36 -11.61
C ASP A 93 -10.53 -7.56 -11.85
N ARG A 94 -11.44 -7.05 -11.01
CA ARG A 94 -12.89 -7.25 -11.29
C ARG A 94 -13.40 -6.44 -12.48
N ALA A 95 -12.63 -5.47 -12.98
CA ALA A 95 -12.93 -4.80 -14.24
C ALA A 95 -12.84 -5.74 -15.47
N TYR A 96 -12.21 -6.91 -15.35
CA TYR A 96 -12.00 -7.84 -16.47
C TYR A 96 -12.78 -9.16 -16.40
N ARG A 97 -13.60 -9.38 -15.36
CA ARG A 97 -14.52 -10.53 -15.33
C ARG A 97 -15.85 -10.17 -16.00
N GLY A 98 -15.77 -9.74 -17.25
CA GLY A 98 -16.88 -9.77 -18.20
C GLY A 98 -16.77 -11.05 -19.02
N LYS A 99 -17.28 -12.16 -18.50
CA LYS A 99 -17.76 -13.32 -19.25
C LYS A 99 -18.82 -14.03 -18.42
#